data_AF-A0A419A321-F1
#
_entry.id   AF-A0A419A321-F1
#
_cell.length_a   1.000
_cell.length_b   1.000
_cell.length_c   1.000
_cell.angle_alpha   90.00
_cell.angle_beta   90.00
_cell.angle_gamma   90.00
#
_symmetry.space_group_name_H-M   'P 1'
#
loop_
_entity.id
_entity.type
_entity.pdbx_description
1 polymer ?
#
loop_
_entity_poly.entity_id
_entity_poly.type
_entity_poly.pdbx_seq_one_letter_code
_entity_poly.pdbx_strand_id
1 'polypeptide(L)'
;MRNRPILALCAACALSACAGGQDDYPRLLPTEQVLAEPALPAHAATVAADVPPEAAVVARAEALRARADALRGPVIEPGTRARMTPAAEAGPGG
;
A
#
# COMPACT_ATOMS: atom_id res chain seq x y z
N MET A 1 61.24 0.57 -14.87
CA MET A 1 60.08 -0.12 -15.48
C MET A 1 59.78 -1.43 -14.76
N ARG A 2 59.01 -1.44 -13.67
CA ARG A 2 58.46 -2.70 -13.13
C ARG A 2 57.24 -2.52 -12.20
N ASN A 3 56.27 -1.68 -12.58
CA ASN A 3 54.98 -1.56 -11.86
C ASN A 3 53.87 -2.44 -12.46
N ARG A 4 54.20 -3.21 -13.51
CA ARG A 4 53.32 -4.19 -14.16
C ARG A 4 52.69 -5.21 -13.19
N PRO A 5 53.39 -5.78 -12.18
CA PRO A 5 52.75 -6.76 -11.30
C PRO A 5 51.71 -6.12 -10.37
N ILE A 6 51.95 -4.88 -9.92
CA ILE A 6 51.01 -4.14 -9.06
C ILE A 6 49.75 -3.78 -9.85
N LEU A 7 49.90 -3.33 -11.10
CA LEU A 7 48.76 -2.99 -11.95
C LEU A 7 47.90 -4.22 -12.28
N ALA A 8 48.54 -5.36 -12.55
CA ALA A 8 47.84 -6.62 -12.80
C ALA A 8 47.08 -7.13 -11.56
N LEU A 9 47.68 -6.99 -10.37
CA LEU A 9 47.03 -7.35 -9.11
C LEU A 9 45.81 -6.45 -8.83
N CYS A 10 45.95 -5.13 -8.98
CA CYS A 10 44.83 -4.20 -8.81
C CYS A 10 43.69 -4.48 -9.78
N ALA A 11 44.01 -4.81 -11.04
CA ALA A 11 43.01 -5.19 -12.04
C ALA A 11 42.29 -6.49 -11.63
N ALA A 12 43.01 -7.51 -11.20
CA ALA A 12 42.41 -8.76 -10.74
C ALA A 12 41.48 -8.57 -9.52
N CYS A 13 41.89 -7.74 -8.55
CA CYS A 13 41.05 -7.42 -7.39
C CYS A 13 39.76 -6.68 -7.80
N ALA A 14 39.85 -5.71 -8.71
CA ALA A 14 38.69 -4.96 -9.20
C ALA A 14 37.69 -5.88 -9.95
N LEU A 15 38.18 -6.83 -10.75
CA LEU A 15 37.31 -7.82 -11.39
C LEU A 15 36.63 -8.76 -10.38
N SER A 16 37.32 -9.18 -9.32
CA SER A 16 36.72 -10.04 -8.28
C SER A 16 35.64 -9.31 -7.46
N ALA A 17 35.79 -8.00 -7.24
CA ALA A 17 34.81 -7.19 -6.53
C ALA A 17 33.51 -7.03 -7.34
N CYS A 18 33.60 -6.95 -8.67
CA CYS A 18 32.41 -6.95 -9.54
C CYS A 18 31.71 -8.32 -9.63
N ALA A 19 32.38 -9.41 -9.25
CA ALA A 19 31.78 -10.75 -9.21
C ALA A 19 31.03 -11.04 -7.90
N GLY A 20 31.00 -10.10 -6.96
CA GLY A 20 30.43 -10.25 -5.60
C GLY A 20 28.90 -10.25 -5.50
N GLY A 21 28.16 -10.19 -6.61
CA GLY A 21 26.69 -10.07 -6.60
C GLY A 21 25.91 -11.38 -6.49
N GLN A 22 26.57 -12.53 -6.28
CA GLN A 22 25.89 -13.84 -6.17
C GLN A 22 25.02 -13.96 -4.90
N ASP A 23 25.30 -13.18 -3.86
CA ASP A 23 24.59 -13.23 -2.58
C ASP A 23 23.59 -12.05 -2.40
N ASP A 24 23.62 -11.05 -3.29
CA ASP A 24 22.73 -9.87 -3.24
C ASP A 24 21.35 -10.15 -3.85
N TYR A 25 21.22 -11.21 -4.66
CA TYR A 25 19.97 -11.61 -5.27
C TYR A 25 19.50 -12.96 -4.75
N PRO A 26 18.22 -13.09 -4.35
CA PRO A 26 17.68 -14.37 -3.94
C PRO A 26 17.77 -15.35 -5.12
N ARG A 27 18.05 -16.62 -4.81
CA ARG A 27 18.05 -17.67 -5.82
C ARG A 27 16.69 -17.72 -6.52
N LEU A 28 16.72 -17.82 -7.85
CA LEU A 28 15.51 -17.99 -8.65
C LEU A 28 14.77 -19.24 -8.19
N LEU A 29 13.46 -19.11 -8.04
CA LEU A 29 12.59 -20.24 -7.80
C LEU A 29 12.57 -21.17 -9.03
N PRO A 30 12.54 -22.49 -8.85
CA PRO A 30 12.35 -23.42 -9.97
C PRO A 30 11.05 -23.11 -10.73
N THR A 31 11.10 -23.17 -12.06
CA THR A 31 9.93 -22.89 -12.92
C THR A 31 8.72 -23.71 -12.54
N GLU A 32 8.91 -24.99 -12.18
CA GLU A 32 7.84 -25.88 -11.74
C GLU A 32 7.13 -25.40 -10.47
N GLN A 33 7.83 -24.71 -9.56
CA GLN A 33 7.23 -24.16 -8.35
C GLN A 33 6.49 -22.84 -8.63
N VAL A 34 6.96 -22.06 -9.61
CA VAL A 34 6.29 -20.81 -10.03
C VAL A 34 5.00 -21.10 -10.77
N LEU A 35 4.97 -22.18 -11.56
CA LEU A 35 3.82 -22.59 -12.36
C LEU A 35 2.88 -23.57 -11.64
N ALA A 36 3.23 -24.01 -10.43
CA ALA A 36 2.36 -24.86 -9.64
C ALA A 36 1.07 -24.12 -9.27
N GLU A 37 -0.06 -24.84 -9.31
CA GLU A 37 -1.33 -24.30 -8.84
C GLU A 37 -1.20 -23.92 -7.35
N PRO A 38 -1.45 -22.65 -6.99
CA PRO A 38 -1.30 -22.22 -5.61
C PRO A 38 -2.33 -22.93 -4.73
N ALA A 39 -1.90 -23.41 -3.58
CA ALA A 39 -2.81 -23.92 -2.58
C ALA A 39 -3.70 -22.77 -2.08
N LEU A 40 -4.94 -22.74 -2.54
CA LEU A 40 -5.91 -21.73 -2.11
C LEU A 40 -6.30 -21.97 -0.65
N PRO A 41 -6.27 -20.92 0.19
CA PRO A 41 -6.71 -21.06 1.58
C PRO A 41 -8.22 -21.36 1.63
N ALA A 42 -8.69 -21.98 2.71
CA ALA A 42 -10.08 -22.42 2.84
C ALA A 42 -11.12 -21.29 2.62
N HIS A 43 -10.79 -20.05 2.96
CA HIS A 43 -11.65 -18.89 2.74
C HIS A 43 -11.72 -18.40 1.28
N ALA A 44 -10.79 -18.83 0.42
CA ALA A 44 -10.83 -18.55 -1.02
C ALA A 44 -11.76 -19.52 -1.75
N ALA A 45 -11.99 -20.72 -1.22
CA ALA A 45 -12.93 -21.69 -1.78
C ALA A 45 -14.37 -21.15 -1.81
N THR A 46 -14.75 -20.34 -0.82
CA THR A 46 -16.05 -19.64 -0.79
C THR A 46 -16.20 -18.55 -1.87
N VAL A 47 -15.11 -18.01 -2.39
CA VAL A 47 -15.15 -16.97 -3.44
C VAL A 47 -15.28 -17.59 -4.84
N ALA A 48 -14.73 -18.79 -5.04
CA ALA A 48 -14.79 -19.49 -6.33
C ALA A 48 -16.17 -20.07 -6.65
N ALA A 49 -16.95 -20.46 -5.64
CA ALA A 49 -18.31 -20.98 -5.82
C ALA A 49 -19.37 -19.87 -5.94
N ASP A 50 -19.12 -18.71 -5.33
CA ASP A 50 -20.04 -17.58 -5.26
C ASP A 50 -19.32 -16.29 -5.67
N VAL A 51 -18.93 -16.17 -6.96
CA VAL A 51 -18.67 -14.83 -7.51
C VAL A 51 -19.99 -14.07 -7.35
N PRO A 52 -20.07 -13.04 -6.49
CA PRO A 52 -21.31 -12.29 -6.37
C PRO A 52 -21.63 -11.74 -7.75
N PRO A 53 -22.86 -11.92 -8.28
CA PRO A 53 -23.23 -11.25 -9.51
C PRO A 53 -22.93 -9.77 -9.27
N GLU A 54 -22.25 -9.09 -10.20
CA GLU A 54 -21.79 -7.70 -10.02
C GLU A 54 -22.88 -6.80 -9.40
N ALA A 55 -24.14 -7.10 -9.71
CA ALA A 55 -25.35 -6.59 -9.06
C ALA A 55 -25.33 -6.57 -7.52
N ALA A 56 -24.92 -7.64 -6.83
CA ALA A 56 -24.85 -7.70 -5.37
C ALA A 56 -23.78 -6.75 -4.80
N VAL A 57 -22.66 -6.60 -5.50
CA VAL A 57 -21.60 -5.65 -5.12
C VAL A 57 -22.06 -4.21 -5.34
N VAL A 58 -22.71 -3.94 -6.48
CA VAL A 58 -23.30 -2.63 -6.80
C VAL A 58 -24.37 -2.25 -5.77
N ALA A 59 -25.32 -3.15 -5.49
CA ALA A 59 -26.37 -2.92 -4.50
C ALA A 59 -25.79 -2.63 -3.10
N ARG A 60 -24.74 -3.37 -2.70
CA ARG A 60 -24.03 -3.11 -1.44
C ARG A 60 -23.36 -1.75 -1.44
N ALA A 61 -22.72 -1.36 -2.53
CA ALA A 61 -22.07 -0.05 -2.66
C ALA A 61 -23.09 1.09 -2.57
N GLU A 62 -24.25 0.96 -3.21
CA GLU A 62 -25.36 1.93 -3.12
C GLU A 62 -25.90 2.06 -1.71
N ALA A 63 -26.14 0.93 -1.02
CA ALA A 63 -26.58 0.94 0.37
C ALA A 63 -25.59 1.64 1.30
N LEU A 64 -24.29 1.43 1.09
CA LEU A 64 -23.24 2.10 1.85
C LEU A 64 -23.19 3.61 1.59
N ARG A 65 -23.35 4.04 0.32
CA ARG A 65 -23.43 5.46 -0.03
C ARG A 65 -24.63 6.14 0.62
N ALA A 66 -25.81 5.54 0.51
CA ALA A 66 -27.03 6.05 1.13
C ALA A 66 -26.88 6.21 2.64
N ARG A 67 -26.25 5.22 3.31
CA ARG A 67 -25.97 5.31 4.75
C ARG A 67 -24.97 6.43 5.07
N ALA A 68 -23.92 6.59 4.27
CA ALA A 68 -22.95 7.66 4.48
C ALA A 68 -23.59 9.05 4.29
N ASP A 69 -24.45 9.20 3.30
CA ASP A 69 -25.19 10.46 3.07
C ASP A 69 -26.17 10.76 4.20
N ALA A 70 -26.85 9.75 4.75
CA ALA A 70 -27.69 9.93 5.94
C ALA A 70 -26.89 10.37 7.18
N LEU A 71 -25.60 10.04 7.24
CA LEU A 71 -24.69 10.43 8.31
C LEU A 71 -23.97 11.75 8.02
N ARG A 72 -24.10 12.32 6.83
CA ARG A 72 -23.56 13.65 6.48
C ARG A 72 -24.44 14.74 7.09
N GLY A 73 -24.32 14.89 8.40
CA GLY A 73 -24.85 16.02 9.17
C GLY A 73 -23.73 16.76 9.89
N PRO A 74 -24.02 17.96 10.44
CA PRO A 74 -23.09 18.64 11.33
C PRO A 74 -22.75 17.74 12.53
N VAL A 75 -21.47 17.40 12.70
CA VAL A 75 -20.99 16.64 13.87
C VAL A 75 -21.24 17.41 15.17
N ILE A 76 -21.24 18.74 15.09
CA ILE A 76 -21.56 19.63 16.21
C ILE A 76 -22.93 20.26 15.96
N GLU A 77 -23.83 20.06 16.92
CA GLU A 77 -25.14 20.69 17.00
C GLU A 77 -25.02 22.22 16.89
N PRO A 78 -25.87 22.91 16.10
CA PRO A 78 -25.78 24.35 15.88
C PRO A 78 -25.73 25.19 17.16
N GLY A 79 -26.52 24.82 18.18
CA GLY A 79 -26.52 25.49 19.48
C GLY A 79 -25.21 25.29 20.26
N THR A 80 -24.57 24.13 20.12
CA THR A 80 -23.25 23.88 20.71
C THR A 80 -22.17 24.67 19.99
N ARG A 81 -22.23 24.74 18.65
CA ARG A 81 -21.34 25.57 17.85
C ARG A 81 -21.45 27.05 18.24
N ALA A 82 -22.66 27.57 18.41
CA ALA A 82 -22.90 28.97 18.81
C ALA A 82 -22.30 29.32 20.19
N ARG A 83 -22.22 28.36 21.12
CA ARG A 83 -21.54 28.55 22.42
C ARG A 83 -20.02 28.47 22.32
N MET A 84 -19.50 27.71 21.36
CA MET A 84 -18.06 27.54 21.14
C MET A 84 -17.44 28.70 20.36
N THR A 85 -18.22 29.37 19.49
CA THR A 85 -17.77 30.59 18.82
C THR A 85 -17.76 31.72 19.85
N PRO A 86 -16.59 32.20 20.32
CA PRO A 86 -16.55 33.37 21.18
C PRO A 86 -17.16 34.55 20.41
N ALA A 87 -17.78 35.49 21.12
CA ALA A 87 -18.29 36.74 20.56
C ALA A 87 -17.13 37.54 19.94
N ALA A 88 -16.76 37.20 18.71
CA ALA A 88 -15.81 37.95 17.92
C ALA A 88 -16.54 39.22 17.46
N GLU A 89 -16.14 40.32 18.09
CA GLU A 89 -16.39 41.71 17.73
C GLU A 89 -17.68 42.36 18.23
N ALA A 90 -17.86 42.39 19.55
CA ALA A 90 -18.28 43.63 20.20
C ALA A 90 -17.01 44.49 20.43
N GLY A 91 -16.54 45.17 19.38
CA GLY A 91 -15.55 46.24 19.54
C GLY A 91 -16.16 47.39 20.35
N PRO A 92 -15.41 48.05 21.26
CA PRO A 92 -15.97 49.09 22.11
C PRO A 92 -16.02 50.45 21.40
N GLY A 93 -17.14 51.16 21.59
CA GLY A 93 -17.17 52.61 21.81
C GLY A 93 -17.10 53.55 20.60
N GLY A 94 -18.20 54.30 20.40
CA GLY A 94 -18.25 55.77 20.51
C GLY A 94 -17.23 56.62 19.77
#